data_AF-A0A7L0QG90-F1
#
_entry.id   AF-A0A7L0QG90-F1
#
_cell.length_a   1.000
_cell.length_b   1.000
_cell.length_c   1.000
_cell.angle_alpha   90.00
_cell.angle_beta   90.00
_cell.angle_gamma   90.00
#
_symmetry.space_group_name_H-M   'P 1'
#
loop_
_entity.id
_entity.type
_entity.pdbx_description
1 polymer ?
#
loop_
_entity_poly.entity_id
_entity_poly.type
_entity_poly.pdbx_seq_one_letter_code
_entity_poly.pdbx_strand_id
1 'polypeptide(L)'
;KSRVTVPKRVWEFVTRERAARLALLAQEARVRILVDGETPELYVLQLCATPPAPPGGAGLCPARKALKALLKETEKELKKRSQRHGEVLGARPEPPAGAAGSPGAGPARDEEPERQCPICLGEMRGPRTLERCRHSFCGECIARALQVRSACPVCGRFYGQLVGNQPPDGRMLVTRDAALPLPGYEAFGTIIIQYVFPPGVQGVEHPNPGVRYPGTTRVAYLPDCPEGNKVLGLFRKAFAQRLTFTVGTSLTTGRANVITWNDIHHKTNCTGGPQLCG
;
A
#
# COMPACT_ATOMS: atom_id res chain seq x y z
N LYS A 1 5.40 18.32 -11.83
CA LYS A 1 6.11 17.05 -11.55
C LYS A 1 5.89 16.09 -12.72
N SER A 2 6.91 15.80 -13.53
CA SER A 2 6.86 15.01 -14.79
C SER A 2 7.18 13.53 -14.65
N ARG A 3 7.64 13.08 -13.47
CA ARG A 3 8.06 11.69 -13.21
C ARG A 3 6.97 10.81 -12.58
N VAL A 4 6.94 9.52 -12.95
CA VAL A 4 6.07 8.46 -12.41
C VAL A 4 6.87 7.19 -12.20
N THR A 5 6.87 6.64 -10.98
CA THR A 5 7.48 5.34 -10.69
C THR A 5 6.45 4.22 -10.82
N VAL A 6 6.83 3.09 -11.43
CA VAL A 6 5.94 1.97 -11.72
C VAL A 6 6.69 0.63 -11.60
N PRO A 7 6.07 -0.45 -11.09
CA PRO A 7 6.68 -1.79 -11.14
C PRO A 7 6.88 -2.28 -12.56
N LYS A 8 8.01 -2.94 -12.84
CA LYS A 8 8.36 -3.43 -14.18
C LYS A 8 7.26 -4.26 -14.83
N ARG A 9 6.77 -5.26 -14.10
CA ARG A 9 5.66 -6.13 -14.53
C ARG A 9 4.40 -5.37 -14.97
N VAL A 10 4.11 -4.23 -14.36
CA VAL A 10 2.94 -3.41 -14.69
C VAL A 10 3.20 -2.61 -15.96
N TRP A 11 4.40 -2.02 -16.07
CA TRP A 11 4.80 -1.26 -17.25
C TRP A 11 4.88 -2.14 -18.50
N GLU A 12 5.55 -3.29 -18.40
CA GLU A 12 5.69 -4.26 -19.49
C GLU A 12 4.33 -4.78 -19.98
N PHE A 13 3.40 -5.04 -19.05
CA PHE A 13 2.04 -5.41 -19.40
C PHE A 13 1.31 -4.27 -20.12
N VAL A 14 1.46 -3.02 -19.67
CA VAL A 14 0.83 -1.86 -20.33
C VAL A 14 1.39 -1.67 -21.74
N THR A 15 2.70 -1.78 -21.92
CA THR A 15 3.35 -1.61 -23.23
C THR A 15 3.04 -2.74 -24.19
N ARG A 16 2.73 -3.95 -23.69
CA ARG A 16 2.42 -5.12 -24.52
C ARG A 16 0.92 -5.25 -24.81
N GLU A 17 0.10 -5.27 -23.76
CA GLU A 17 -1.33 -5.61 -23.82
C GLU A 17 -2.24 -4.37 -23.91
N ARG A 18 -1.71 -3.18 -23.61
CA ARG A 18 -2.49 -1.93 -23.59
C ARG A 18 -1.82 -0.82 -24.39
N ALA A 19 -0.98 -1.17 -25.37
CA ALA A 19 -0.22 -0.25 -26.20
C ALA A 19 -1.11 0.81 -26.87
N ALA A 20 -2.28 0.42 -27.39
CA ALA A 20 -3.22 1.34 -28.03
C ALA A 20 -3.79 2.39 -27.05
N ARG A 21 -4.15 1.98 -25.82
CA ARG A 21 -4.63 2.92 -24.78
C ARG A 21 -3.53 3.86 -24.32
N LEU A 22 -2.29 3.37 -24.24
CA LEU A 22 -1.12 4.19 -23.91
C LEU A 22 -0.82 5.21 -25.03
N ALA A 23 -0.91 4.80 -26.30
CA ALA A 23 -0.70 5.66 -27.46
C ALA A 23 -1.77 6.75 -27.57
N LEU A 24 -3.05 6.40 -27.37
CA LEU A 24 -4.15 7.36 -27.35
C LEU A 24 -3.95 8.42 -26.26
N LEU A 25 -3.60 8.00 -25.04
CA LEU A 25 -3.30 8.90 -23.93
C LEU A 25 -2.15 9.85 -24.25
N ALA A 26 -1.06 9.33 -24.84
CA ALA A 26 0.10 10.12 -25.23
C ALA A 26 -0.25 11.15 -26.32
N GLN A 27 -1.10 10.77 -27.28
CA GLN A 27 -1.57 11.64 -28.36
C GLN A 27 -2.51 12.74 -27.85
N GLU A 28 -3.56 12.38 -27.11
CA GLU A 28 -4.54 13.32 -26.54
C GLU A 28 -3.87 14.35 -25.64
N ALA A 29 -2.96 13.89 -24.79
CA ALA A 29 -2.27 14.75 -23.85
C ALA A 29 -1.03 15.44 -24.44
N ARG A 30 -0.69 15.15 -25.70
CA ARG A 30 0.50 15.67 -26.41
C ARG A 30 1.78 15.49 -25.60
N VAL A 31 2.02 14.27 -25.12
CA VAL A 31 3.21 13.89 -24.36
C VAL A 31 3.90 12.66 -24.94
N ARG A 32 5.21 12.61 -24.79
CA ARG A 32 6.02 11.39 -24.91
C ARG A 32 6.27 10.84 -23.52
N ILE A 33 6.20 9.52 -23.38
CA ILE A 33 6.49 8.81 -22.13
C ILE A 33 7.75 7.99 -22.36
N LEU A 34 8.80 8.27 -21.59
CA LEU A 34 10.11 7.65 -21.71
C LEU A 34 10.49 6.98 -20.39
N VAL A 35 11.28 5.90 -20.46
CA VAL A 35 11.93 5.34 -19.27
C VAL A 35 13.20 6.15 -19.02
N ASP A 36 13.26 6.78 -17.84
CA ASP A 36 14.29 7.73 -17.42
C ASP A 36 15.17 7.16 -16.28
N GLY A 37 14.79 6.01 -15.74
CA GLY A 37 15.58 5.27 -14.77
C GLY A 37 15.01 3.87 -14.55
N GLU A 38 15.88 2.93 -14.20
CA GLU A 38 15.54 1.53 -14.00
C GLU A 38 16.22 0.98 -12.74
N THR A 39 15.47 0.16 -12.00
CA THR A 39 15.94 -0.65 -10.86
C THR A 39 15.51 -2.10 -11.09
N PRO A 40 15.96 -3.09 -10.30
CA PRO A 40 15.52 -4.48 -10.47
C PRO A 40 14.00 -4.67 -10.47
N GLU A 41 13.25 -3.84 -9.71
CA GLU A 41 11.79 -4.01 -9.53
C GLU A 41 10.94 -2.91 -10.18
N LEU A 42 11.51 -1.72 -10.46
CA LEU A 42 10.75 -0.52 -10.86
C LEU A 42 11.38 0.19 -12.07
N TYR A 43 10.52 0.79 -12.90
CA TYR A 43 10.88 1.85 -13.84
C TYR A 43 10.49 3.23 -13.30
N VAL A 44 11.30 4.24 -13.62
CA VAL A 44 10.98 5.66 -13.48
C VAL A 44 10.65 6.21 -14.86
N LEU A 45 9.40 6.59 -15.07
CA LEU A 45 8.90 7.15 -16.32
C LEU A 45 8.94 8.67 -16.28
N GLN A 46 9.37 9.30 -17.38
CA GLN A 46 9.40 10.74 -17.60
C GLN A 46 8.42 11.12 -18.71
N LEU A 47 7.56 12.11 -18.43
CA LEU A 47 6.64 12.70 -19.41
C LEU A 47 7.26 13.98 -19.98
N CYS A 48 7.39 14.03 -21.31
CA CYS A 48 7.90 15.18 -22.06
C CYS A 48 6.79 15.72 -22.97
N ALA A 49 6.52 17.02 -22.97
CA ALA A 49 5.53 17.61 -23.87
C ALA A 49 6.03 17.57 -25.33
N THR A 50 5.13 17.31 -26.29
CA THR A 50 5.44 17.38 -27.72
C THR A 50 5.07 18.77 -28.29
N PRO A 51 5.97 19.46 -29.00
CA PRO A 51 5.65 20.70 -29.72
C PRO A 51 4.61 20.46 -30.84
N PRO A 52 3.75 21.44 -31.20
CA PRO A 52 3.61 22.77 -30.62
C PRO A 52 2.67 22.74 -29.39
N ALA A 53 3.25 22.86 -28.20
CA ALA A 53 2.52 23.01 -26.95
C ALA A 53 2.64 24.47 -26.48
N PRO A 54 1.56 25.10 -25.99
CA PRO A 54 1.62 26.48 -25.50
C PRO A 54 2.65 26.61 -24.36
N PRO A 55 3.34 27.77 -24.24
CA PRO A 55 4.31 27.99 -23.17
C PRO A 55 3.57 27.97 -21.83
N GLY A 56 3.79 26.93 -21.03
CA GLY A 56 3.13 26.77 -19.73
C GLY A 56 2.90 25.33 -19.23
N GLY A 57 3.22 24.28 -20.00
CA GLY A 57 3.23 22.90 -19.48
C GLY A 57 1.89 22.33 -19.01
N ALA A 58 0.76 22.96 -19.40
CA ALA A 58 -0.59 22.66 -18.92
C ALA A 58 -1.03 21.18 -19.16
N GLY A 59 -0.50 20.53 -20.21
CA GLY A 59 -0.84 19.12 -20.54
C GLY A 59 -0.19 18.07 -19.63
N LEU A 60 0.90 18.39 -18.92
CA LEU A 60 1.68 17.39 -18.18
C LEU A 60 0.98 16.89 -16.91
N CYS A 61 0.21 17.75 -16.24
CA CYS A 61 -0.52 17.37 -15.02
C CYS A 61 -1.71 16.43 -15.31
N PRO A 62 -2.59 16.74 -16.29
CA PRO A 62 -3.62 15.81 -16.75
C PRO A 62 -3.05 14.50 -17.31
N ALA A 63 -2.01 14.57 -18.16
CA ALA A 63 -1.35 13.38 -18.72
C ALA A 63 -0.85 12.43 -17.63
N ARG A 64 -0.20 12.99 -16.60
CA ARG A 64 0.31 12.21 -15.48
C ARG A 64 -0.81 11.58 -14.66
N LYS A 65 -1.94 12.26 -14.48
CA LYS A 65 -3.10 11.73 -13.76
C LYS A 65 -3.71 10.57 -14.54
N ALA A 66 -3.89 10.72 -15.86
CA ALA A 66 -4.38 9.67 -16.74
C ALA A 66 -3.44 8.46 -16.76
N LEU A 67 -2.13 8.69 -16.85
CA LEU A 67 -1.14 7.61 -16.84
C LEU A 67 -1.19 6.83 -15.52
N LYS A 68 -1.22 7.53 -14.39
CA LYS A 68 -1.36 6.87 -13.08
C LYS A 68 -2.65 6.07 -12.95
N ALA A 69 -3.75 6.54 -13.53
CA ALA A 69 -5.02 5.81 -13.53
C ALA A 69 -4.90 4.51 -14.34
N LEU A 70 -4.33 4.57 -15.55
CA LEU A 70 -4.08 3.40 -16.40
C LEU A 70 -3.20 2.37 -15.69
N LEU A 71 -2.09 2.80 -15.08
CA LEU A 71 -1.17 1.92 -14.35
C LEU A 71 -1.86 1.26 -13.14
N LYS A 72 -2.67 2.01 -12.39
CA LYS A 72 -3.40 1.48 -11.23
C LYS A 72 -4.50 0.51 -11.64
N GLU A 73 -5.17 0.74 -12.78
CA GLU A 73 -6.14 -0.18 -13.36
C GLU A 73 -5.46 -1.50 -13.74
N THR A 74 -4.32 -1.44 -14.43
CA THR A 74 -3.52 -2.63 -14.78
C THR A 74 -3.04 -3.37 -13.54
N GLU A 75 -2.57 -2.67 -12.51
CA GLU A 75 -2.10 -3.32 -11.29
C GLU A 75 -3.23 -4.11 -10.59
N LYS A 76 -4.45 -3.55 -10.55
CA LYS A 76 -5.64 -4.25 -10.04
C LYS A 76 -5.98 -5.48 -10.89
N GLU A 77 -5.89 -5.35 -12.21
CA GLU A 77 -6.16 -6.46 -13.12
C GLU A 77 -5.15 -7.59 -12.94
N LEU A 78 -3.86 -7.29 -12.87
CA LEU A 78 -2.81 -8.29 -12.63
C LEU A 78 -3.00 -8.99 -11.29
N LYS A 79 -3.38 -8.27 -10.24
CA LYS A 79 -3.76 -8.86 -8.93
C LYS A 79 -4.97 -9.80 -9.07
N LYS A 80 -6.00 -9.40 -9.83
CA LYS A 80 -7.20 -10.23 -10.08
C LYS A 80 -6.91 -11.45 -10.96
N ARG A 81 -6.01 -11.33 -11.95
CA ARG A 81 -5.57 -12.46 -12.79
C ARG A 81 -4.75 -13.46 -11.98
N SER A 82 -3.87 -12.98 -11.10
CA SER A 82 -3.12 -13.83 -10.17
C SER A 82 -4.03 -14.58 -9.19
N GLN A 83 -5.16 -13.97 -8.78
CA GLN A 83 -6.16 -14.62 -7.93
C GLN A 83 -6.98 -15.67 -8.71
N ARG A 84 -7.38 -15.37 -9.96
CA ARG A 84 -8.15 -16.30 -10.80
C ARG A 84 -7.35 -17.50 -11.31
N HIS A 85 -6.06 -17.35 -11.61
CA HIS A 85 -5.20 -18.51 -11.91
C HIS A 85 -5.04 -19.44 -10.70
N GLY A 86 -5.33 -18.99 -9.48
CA GLY A 86 -5.45 -19.84 -8.30
C GLY A 86 -6.78 -20.61 -8.21
N GLU A 87 -7.80 -20.26 -9.00
CA GLU A 87 -9.15 -20.87 -8.95
C GLU A 87 -9.48 -21.78 -10.16
N VAL A 88 -8.72 -21.73 -11.26
CA VAL A 88 -9.09 -22.41 -12.53
C VAL A 88 -8.48 -23.82 -12.69
N LEU A 89 -7.73 -24.34 -11.72
CA LEU A 89 -7.28 -25.74 -11.71
C LEU A 89 -8.29 -26.70 -11.03
N GLY A 90 -9.52 -26.27 -10.74
CA GLY A 90 -10.54 -27.11 -10.11
C GLY A 90 -11.91 -27.01 -10.78
N ALA A 91 -12.09 -27.71 -11.92
CA ALA A 91 -13.39 -28.25 -12.34
C ALA A 91 -13.28 -28.92 -13.73
N ARG A 92 -13.32 -30.25 -13.78
CA ARG A 92 -13.96 -30.99 -14.88
C ARG A 92 -15.07 -31.86 -14.27
N PRO A 93 -16.27 -31.92 -14.87
CA PRO A 93 -17.32 -32.83 -14.41
C PRO A 93 -17.11 -34.21 -15.06
N GLU A 94 -17.13 -35.27 -14.24
CA GLU A 94 -17.21 -36.66 -14.69
C GLU A 94 -18.69 -37.09 -14.88
N PRO A 95 -19.00 -37.98 -15.83
CA PRO A 95 -20.32 -38.59 -16.00
C PRO A 95 -20.53 -39.77 -15.02
N PRO A 96 -21.78 -40.20 -14.74
CA PRO A 96 -22.05 -41.22 -13.74
C PRO A 96 -21.77 -42.64 -14.26
N ALA A 97 -21.15 -43.44 -13.40
CA ALA A 97 -20.91 -44.86 -13.60
C ALA A 97 -22.11 -45.72 -13.19
N GLY A 98 -22.40 -46.76 -13.97
CA GLY A 98 -23.28 -47.86 -13.61
C GLY A 98 -22.56 -49.20 -13.70
N ALA A 99 -22.41 -49.83 -12.52
CA ALA A 99 -22.42 -51.27 -12.22
C ALA A 99 -21.23 -52.20 -12.59
N ALA A 100 -20.62 -52.69 -11.48
CA ALA A 100 -20.32 -54.09 -11.13
C ALA A 100 -19.00 -54.77 -11.59
N GLY A 101 -18.22 -55.22 -10.59
CA GLY A 101 -17.25 -56.33 -10.70
C GLY A 101 -15.92 -56.15 -9.96
N SER A 102 -15.73 -56.80 -8.81
CA SER A 102 -14.47 -56.93 -8.03
C SER A 102 -13.47 -57.93 -8.68
N PRO A 103 -12.28 -58.23 -8.09
CA PRO A 103 -11.22 -57.38 -7.51
C PRO A 103 -9.80 -57.74 -8.06
N GLY A 104 -8.79 -56.87 -7.87
CA GLY A 104 -7.38 -57.28 -8.03
C GLY A 104 -6.33 -56.17 -7.97
N ALA A 105 -5.48 -56.23 -6.92
CA ALA A 105 -4.08 -55.76 -6.78
C ALA A 105 -3.67 -54.35 -7.29
N GLY A 106 -3.29 -53.45 -6.36
CA GLY A 106 -2.79 -52.08 -6.63
C GLY A 106 -1.31 -51.98 -7.05
N PRO A 107 -0.60 -50.86 -6.80
CA PRO A 107 -1.04 -49.49 -6.53
C PRO A 107 -0.46 -48.47 -7.55
N ALA A 108 -1.17 -47.39 -7.84
CA ALA A 108 -0.61 -46.22 -8.52
C ALA A 108 -1.00 -44.96 -7.76
N ARG A 109 -0.17 -44.66 -6.77
CA ARG A 109 0.15 -43.36 -6.16
C ARG A 109 -0.89 -42.26 -6.40
N ASP A 110 -1.64 -41.97 -5.35
CA ASP A 110 -2.30 -40.67 -5.16
C ASP A 110 -1.28 -39.55 -5.41
N GLU A 111 -1.57 -38.68 -6.37
CA GLU A 111 -0.89 -37.40 -6.48
C GLU A 111 -1.24 -36.58 -5.22
N GLU A 112 -0.27 -36.33 -4.34
CA GLU A 112 -0.42 -35.48 -3.16
C GLU A 112 0.10 -34.05 -3.46
N PRO A 113 -0.73 -33.12 -3.95
CA PRO A 113 -0.27 -31.77 -4.25
C PRO A 113 -0.42 -30.83 -3.03
N GLU A 114 -0.02 -31.20 -1.81
CA GLU A 114 -0.09 -30.28 -0.66
C GLU A 114 1.06 -30.42 0.35
N ARG A 115 2.20 -31.04 0.00
CA ARG A 115 3.30 -31.28 0.96
C ARG A 115 4.51 -30.36 0.81
N GLN A 116 4.54 -29.44 -0.17
CA GLN A 116 5.70 -28.59 -0.40
C GLN A 116 5.56 -27.24 0.34
N CYS A 117 6.59 -26.88 1.10
CA CYS A 117 6.63 -25.60 1.79
C CYS A 117 6.96 -24.47 0.80
N PRO A 118 6.15 -23.40 0.72
CA PRO A 118 6.38 -22.30 -0.21
C PRO A 118 7.55 -21.38 0.18
N ILE A 119 8.17 -21.59 1.35
CA ILE A 119 9.34 -20.80 1.80
C ILE A 119 10.65 -21.51 1.42
N CYS A 120 10.81 -22.79 1.77
CA CYS A 120 12.03 -23.54 1.47
C CYS A 120 11.95 -24.36 0.17
N LEU A 121 10.77 -24.43 -0.45
CA LEU A 121 10.49 -25.24 -1.64
C LEU A 121 10.79 -26.73 -1.46
N GLY A 122 10.89 -27.21 -0.21
CA GLY A 122 11.06 -28.62 0.14
C GLY A 122 9.82 -29.22 0.81
N GLU A 123 9.88 -30.48 1.18
CA GLU A 123 8.83 -31.15 1.94
C GLU A 123 8.56 -30.46 3.29
N MET A 124 7.29 -30.36 3.68
CA MET A 124 6.87 -29.71 4.92
C MET A 124 7.30 -30.49 6.16
N ARG A 125 8.32 -29.97 6.85
CA ARG A 125 8.80 -30.49 8.14
C ARG A 125 8.13 -29.74 9.29
N GLY A 126 7.42 -30.47 10.16
CA GLY A 126 6.70 -29.90 11.29
C GLY A 126 5.73 -28.79 10.85
N PRO A 127 4.71 -29.13 10.02
CA PRO A 127 3.87 -28.14 9.39
C PRO A 127 3.15 -27.25 10.40
N ARG A 128 3.15 -25.94 10.15
CA ARG A 128 2.40 -24.95 10.90
C ARG A 128 1.48 -24.19 9.95
N THR A 129 0.19 -24.23 10.27
CA THR A 129 -0.86 -23.54 9.53
C THR A 129 -1.25 -22.25 10.22
N LEU A 130 -1.28 -21.14 9.48
CA LEU A 130 -1.67 -19.86 10.03
C LEU A 130 -3.19 -19.74 10.16
N GLU A 131 -3.70 -19.43 11.35
CA GLU A 131 -5.13 -19.54 11.69
C GLU A 131 -6.09 -18.69 10.81
N ARG A 132 -5.68 -17.49 10.40
CA ARG A 132 -6.57 -16.53 9.71
C ARG A 132 -6.62 -16.71 8.21
N CYS A 133 -5.60 -17.31 7.60
CA CYS A 133 -5.50 -17.46 6.15
C CYS A 133 -5.23 -18.90 5.69
N ARG A 134 -5.06 -19.83 6.63
CA ARG A 134 -4.86 -21.28 6.43
C ARG A 134 -3.73 -21.70 5.48
N HIS A 135 -2.75 -20.83 5.24
CA HIS A 135 -1.54 -21.22 4.53
C HIS A 135 -0.62 -22.00 5.47
N SER A 136 -0.05 -23.09 4.98
CA SER A 136 0.82 -24.02 5.70
C SER A 136 2.28 -23.89 5.26
N PHE A 137 3.19 -24.06 6.20
CA PHE A 137 4.63 -23.93 6.02
C PHE A 137 5.37 -24.89 6.96
N CYS A 138 6.66 -25.16 6.73
CA CYS A 138 7.50 -25.72 7.79
C CYS A 138 7.48 -24.79 9.02
N GLY A 139 7.40 -25.34 10.23
CA GLY A 139 7.32 -24.58 11.48
C GLY A 139 8.47 -23.57 11.63
N GLU A 140 9.70 -23.99 11.35
CA GLU A 140 10.89 -23.12 11.39
C GLU A 140 10.89 -22.06 10.28
N CYS A 141 10.38 -22.38 9.09
CA CYS A 141 10.33 -21.44 7.98
C CYS A 141 9.38 -20.29 8.29
N ILE A 142 8.18 -20.59 8.78
CA ILE A 142 7.22 -19.54 9.13
C ILE A 142 7.63 -18.77 10.39
N ALA A 143 8.28 -19.42 11.36
CA ALA A 143 8.80 -18.73 12.55
C ALA A 143 9.82 -17.64 12.16
N ARG A 144 10.80 -17.97 11.30
CA ARG A 144 11.78 -16.99 10.79
C ARG A 144 11.13 -15.91 9.92
N ALA A 145 10.20 -16.28 9.04
CA ALA A 145 9.51 -15.31 8.20
C ALA A 145 8.73 -14.27 9.01
N LEU A 146 8.04 -14.70 10.07
CA LEU A 146 7.27 -13.83 10.95
C LEU A 146 8.12 -12.89 11.81
N GLN A 147 9.39 -13.24 12.08
CA GLN A 147 10.35 -12.35 12.75
C GLN A 147 10.76 -11.18 11.84
N VAL A 148 10.91 -11.41 10.53
CA VAL A 148 11.26 -10.36 9.56
C VAL A 148 10.05 -9.47 9.27
N ARG A 149 8.91 -10.10 9.00
CA ARG A 149 7.65 -9.40 8.73
C ARG A 149 6.54 -10.24 9.30
N SER A 150 5.77 -9.68 10.22
CA SER A 150 4.66 -10.38 10.86
C SER A 150 3.45 -10.48 9.90
N ALA A 151 3.64 -11.08 8.72
CA ALA A 151 2.63 -11.30 7.72
C ALA A 151 2.90 -12.63 6.99
N CYS A 152 1.82 -13.27 6.54
CA CYS A 152 1.90 -14.49 5.74
C CYS A 152 2.71 -14.25 4.45
N PRO A 153 3.76 -15.05 4.16
CA PRO A 153 4.55 -14.92 2.94
C PRO A 153 3.77 -15.16 1.64
N VAL A 154 2.66 -15.89 1.70
CA VAL A 154 1.85 -16.23 0.51
C VAL A 154 0.84 -15.12 0.18
N CYS A 155 0.08 -14.65 1.17
CA CYS A 155 -1.04 -13.72 0.91
C CYS A 155 -0.87 -12.32 1.54
N GLY A 156 0.19 -12.10 2.32
CA GLY A 156 0.46 -10.83 2.99
C GLY A 156 -0.46 -10.53 4.18
N ARG A 157 -1.31 -11.47 4.62
CA ARG A 157 -2.16 -11.30 5.80
C ARG A 157 -1.29 -11.09 7.03
N PHE A 158 -1.41 -9.94 7.70
CA PHE A 158 -0.64 -9.60 8.90
C PHE A 158 -1.05 -10.46 10.11
N TYR A 159 -0.10 -10.86 10.95
CA TYR A 159 -0.25 -11.64 12.18
C TYR A 159 0.49 -10.91 13.30
N GLY A 160 -0.24 -10.46 14.33
CA GLY A 160 0.31 -9.66 15.42
C GLY A 160 -0.27 -8.24 15.44
N GLN A 161 0.30 -7.39 16.30
CA GLN A 161 -0.04 -5.97 16.35
C GLN A 161 0.95 -5.18 15.49
N LEU A 162 0.45 -4.46 14.48
CA LEU A 162 1.29 -3.60 13.67
C LEU A 162 1.68 -2.40 14.54
N VAL A 163 2.97 -2.26 14.82
CA VAL A 163 3.55 -1.13 15.56
C VAL A 163 4.52 -0.43 14.62
N GLY A 164 4.39 0.89 14.49
CA GLY A 164 5.29 1.70 13.67
C GLY A 164 6.48 2.23 14.46
N ASN A 165 7.26 3.10 13.82
CA ASN A 165 8.45 3.71 14.39
C ASN A 165 8.29 5.21 14.69
N GLN A 166 7.07 5.72 14.87
CA GLN A 166 6.84 7.07 15.41
C GLN A 166 7.64 7.28 16.71
N PRO A 167 8.28 8.44 16.94
CA PRO A 167 8.94 8.72 18.23
C PRO A 167 7.99 8.54 19.45
N PRO A 168 8.44 7.88 20.53
CA PRO A 168 7.55 7.48 21.64
C PRO A 168 7.10 8.65 22.54
N ASP A 169 7.81 9.77 22.50
CA ASP A 169 7.61 10.98 23.31
C ASP A 169 6.62 11.98 22.70
N GLY A 170 5.97 11.61 21.59
CA GLY A 170 4.90 12.39 20.99
C GLY A 170 3.63 12.44 21.85
N ARG A 171 2.94 13.57 21.79
CA ARG A 171 1.62 13.77 22.41
C ARG A 171 0.57 14.04 21.35
N MET A 172 -0.64 13.49 21.56
CA MET A 172 -1.83 13.77 20.77
C MET A 172 -2.86 14.44 21.67
N LEU A 173 -3.10 15.73 21.44
CA LEU A 173 -4.06 16.56 22.17
C LEU A 173 -5.30 16.75 21.29
N VAL A 174 -6.48 16.73 21.91
CA VAL A 174 -7.76 16.86 21.19
C VAL A 174 -8.58 17.96 21.86
N THR A 175 -8.97 18.95 21.07
CA THR A 175 -9.93 19.99 21.46
C THR A 175 -11.12 19.98 20.50
N ARG A 176 -12.20 20.64 20.88
CA ARG A 176 -13.43 20.75 20.09
C ARG A 176 -13.84 22.21 20.03
N ASP A 177 -14.26 22.65 18.86
CA ASP A 177 -14.72 24.00 18.60
C ASP A 177 -16.06 23.98 17.86
N ALA A 178 -17.13 24.37 18.55
CA ALA A 178 -18.47 24.41 17.97
C ALA A 178 -18.68 25.63 17.06
N ALA A 179 -17.86 26.68 17.18
CA ALA A 179 -17.96 27.90 16.39
C ALA A 179 -17.22 27.81 15.04
N LEU A 180 -16.48 26.72 14.82
CA LEU A 180 -15.76 26.45 13.59
C LEU A 180 -16.42 25.30 12.82
N PRO A 181 -17.41 25.55 11.96
CA PRO A 181 -17.94 24.53 11.06
C PRO A 181 -16.94 24.25 9.93
N LEU A 182 -16.79 22.97 9.55
CA LEU A 182 -16.05 22.60 8.35
C LEU A 182 -16.98 22.62 7.12
N PRO A 183 -16.47 22.98 5.93
CA PRO A 183 -17.23 22.88 4.69
C PRO A 183 -17.82 21.47 4.48
N GLY A 184 -19.13 21.39 4.28
CA GLY A 184 -19.89 20.15 4.14
C GLY A 184 -20.32 19.50 5.46
N TYR A 185 -20.02 20.12 6.59
CA TYR A 185 -20.40 19.67 7.94
C TYR A 185 -20.91 20.84 8.80
N GLU A 186 -21.63 21.79 8.19
CA GLU A 186 -22.04 23.06 8.81
C GLU A 186 -22.96 22.87 10.02
N ALA A 187 -23.65 21.74 10.12
CA ALA A 187 -24.47 21.37 11.28
C ALA A 187 -23.66 20.88 12.50
N PHE A 188 -22.33 20.73 12.36
CA PHE A 188 -21.45 20.18 13.38
C PHE A 188 -20.30 21.14 13.70
N GLY A 189 -19.72 20.97 14.90
CA GLY A 189 -18.45 21.61 15.24
C GLY A 189 -17.24 20.96 14.57
N THR A 190 -16.04 21.36 15.00
CA THR A 190 -14.78 20.76 14.58
C THR A 190 -14.03 20.14 15.74
N ILE A 191 -13.52 18.94 15.53
CA ILE A 191 -12.50 18.29 16.36
C ILE A 191 -11.13 18.74 15.84
N ILE A 192 -10.34 19.36 16.72
CA ILE A 192 -8.99 19.81 16.41
C ILE A 192 -8.02 18.86 17.11
N ILE A 193 -7.12 18.27 16.34
CA ILE A 193 -6.14 17.30 16.82
C ILE A 193 -4.76 17.92 16.67
N GLN A 194 -4.08 18.14 17.80
CA GLN A 194 -2.71 18.65 17.82
C GLN A 194 -1.75 17.53 18.20
N TYR A 195 -0.80 17.26 17.30
CA TYR A 195 0.32 16.37 17.54
C TYR A 195 1.55 17.19 17.89
N VAL A 196 2.18 16.91 19.02
CA VAL A 196 3.38 17.62 19.49
C VAL A 196 4.48 16.61 19.75
N PHE A 197 5.62 16.80 19.10
CA PHE A 197 6.83 16.00 19.30
C PHE A 197 8.00 16.91 19.68
N PRO A 198 8.69 16.63 20.79
CA PRO A 198 9.94 17.31 21.11
C PRO A 198 11.08 16.86 20.16
N PRO A 199 12.21 17.58 20.11
CA PRO A 199 13.41 17.09 19.43
C PRO A 199 14.00 15.89 20.17
N GLY A 200 14.61 14.97 19.43
CA GLY A 200 15.13 13.73 19.99
C GLY A 200 16.27 13.12 19.19
N VAL A 201 16.58 11.87 19.50
CA VAL A 201 17.63 11.06 18.86
C VAL A 201 17.00 9.82 18.25
N GLN A 202 17.45 9.45 17.05
CA GLN A 202 16.95 8.28 16.34
C GLN A 202 17.30 6.99 17.09
N GLY A 203 16.29 6.15 17.30
CA GLY A 203 16.43 4.81 17.86
C GLY A 203 16.93 3.81 16.82
N VAL A 204 17.10 2.56 17.24
CA VAL A 204 17.53 1.46 16.37
C VAL A 204 16.50 1.13 15.27
N GLU A 205 15.24 1.52 15.47
CA GLU A 205 14.14 1.35 14.52
C GLU A 205 14.06 2.46 13.45
N HIS A 206 14.91 3.48 13.54
CA HIS A 206 14.93 4.63 12.63
C HIS A 206 16.03 4.50 11.58
N PRO A 207 15.95 5.24 10.45
CA PRO A 207 16.90 5.10 9.34
C PRO A 207 18.36 5.36 9.71
N ASN A 208 18.64 6.28 10.64
CA ASN A 208 20.00 6.64 11.05
C ASN A 208 20.10 6.65 12.59
N PRO A 209 20.25 5.49 13.25
CA PRO A 209 20.34 5.39 14.71
C PRO A 209 21.43 6.30 15.29
N GLY A 210 21.14 6.98 16.40
CA GLY A 210 22.05 7.93 17.05
C GLY A 210 22.05 9.35 16.44
N VAL A 211 21.47 9.55 15.26
CA VAL A 211 21.35 10.89 14.64
C VAL A 211 20.17 11.66 15.23
N ARG A 212 20.34 12.96 15.48
CA ARG A 212 19.27 13.82 16.02
C ARG A 212 18.19 14.10 14.98
N TYR A 213 16.95 14.27 15.45
CA TYR A 213 15.86 14.87 14.67
C TYR A 213 15.26 16.08 15.42
N PRO A 214 14.78 17.11 14.70
CA PRO A 214 14.08 18.22 15.31
C PRO A 214 12.65 17.83 15.72
N GLY A 215 12.11 18.52 16.72
CA GLY A 215 10.71 18.40 17.11
C GLY A 215 9.76 18.98 16.06
N THR A 216 8.47 18.71 16.20
CA THR A 216 7.44 19.23 15.31
C THR A 216 6.09 19.35 16.00
N THR A 217 5.28 20.29 15.53
CA THR A 217 3.86 20.40 15.89
C THR A 217 3.04 20.34 14.61
N ARG A 218 2.02 19.48 14.59
CA ARG A 218 1.07 19.37 13.47
C ARG A 218 -0.36 19.42 13.97
N VAL A 219 -1.22 20.05 13.18
CA VAL A 219 -2.65 20.16 13.48
C VAL A 219 -3.44 19.45 12.39
N ALA A 220 -4.47 18.74 12.79
CA ALA A 220 -5.44 18.13 11.91
C ALA A 220 -6.87 18.38 12.37
N TYR A 221 -7.81 18.31 11.44
CA TYR A 221 -9.22 18.62 11.67
C TYR A 221 -10.11 17.45 11.27
N LEU A 222 -11.17 17.22 12.04
CA LEU A 222 -12.28 16.32 11.71
C LEU A 222 -13.59 17.02 12.07
N PRO A 223 -14.70 16.75 11.36
CA PRO A 223 -16.00 17.24 11.80
C PRO A 223 -16.38 16.59 13.14
N ASP A 224 -17.02 17.32 14.03
CA ASP A 224 -17.57 16.80 15.28
C ASP A 224 -18.94 16.14 15.07
N CYS A 225 -18.94 15.11 14.23
CA CYS A 225 -20.10 14.28 13.95
C CYS A 225 -19.81 12.81 14.34
N PRO A 226 -20.82 11.91 14.31
CA PRO A 226 -20.61 10.49 14.63
C PRO A 226 -19.49 9.82 13.82
N GLU A 227 -19.38 10.12 12.52
CA GLU A 227 -18.34 9.61 11.64
C GLU A 227 -16.96 10.15 12.02
N GLY A 228 -16.85 11.47 12.25
CA GLY A 228 -15.60 12.11 12.66
C GLY A 228 -15.09 11.58 14.01
N ASN A 229 -16.00 11.31 14.96
CA ASN A 229 -15.65 10.68 16.24
C ASN A 229 -15.17 9.23 16.08
N LYS A 230 -15.73 8.45 15.13
CA LYS A 230 -15.19 7.13 14.77
C LYS A 230 -13.78 7.23 14.21
N VAL A 231 -13.53 8.19 13.31
CA VAL A 231 -12.19 8.45 12.76
C VAL A 231 -11.20 8.87 13.85
N LEU A 232 -11.62 9.74 14.78
CA LEU A 232 -10.81 10.13 15.94
C LEU A 232 -10.39 8.91 16.77
N GLY A 233 -11.30 7.96 17.01
CA GLY A 233 -11.00 6.70 17.70
C GLY A 233 -9.92 5.88 16.97
N LEU A 234 -9.99 5.81 15.65
CA LEU A 234 -8.97 5.16 14.82
C LEU A 234 -7.63 5.89 14.86
N PHE A 235 -7.63 7.23 14.84
CA PHE A 235 -6.41 8.03 14.96
C PHE A 235 -5.72 7.86 16.31
N ARG A 236 -6.50 7.81 17.41
CA ARG A 236 -5.96 7.48 18.75
C ARG A 236 -5.30 6.11 18.76
N LYS A 237 -5.95 5.11 18.16
CA LYS A 237 -5.40 3.75 18.06
C LYS A 237 -4.11 3.72 17.22
N ALA A 238 -4.12 4.36 16.06
CA ALA A 238 -2.94 4.45 15.20
C ALA A 238 -1.77 5.17 15.89
N PHE A 239 -2.04 6.26 16.61
CA PHE A 239 -1.04 6.99 17.36
C PHE A 239 -0.45 6.16 18.50
N ALA A 240 -1.30 5.47 19.28
CA ALA A 240 -0.87 4.54 20.33
C ALA A 240 -0.03 3.38 19.77
N GLN A 241 -0.31 2.96 18.54
CA GLN A 241 0.46 1.94 17.82
C GLN A 241 1.68 2.52 17.06
N ARG A 242 2.03 3.79 17.28
CA ARG A 242 3.18 4.44 16.63
C ARG A 242 3.10 4.48 15.09
N LEU A 243 1.90 4.48 14.51
CA LEU A 243 1.66 4.38 13.07
C LEU A 243 1.41 5.72 12.38
N THR A 244 1.14 6.79 13.12
CA THR A 244 0.73 8.09 12.56
C THR A 244 1.91 8.85 11.93
N PHE A 245 3.08 8.78 12.57
CA PHE A 245 4.29 9.44 12.14
C PHE A 245 5.45 8.46 11.98
N THR A 246 6.53 8.93 11.37
CA THR A 246 7.80 8.21 11.25
C THR A 246 8.95 9.23 11.27
N VAL A 247 10.19 8.77 11.43
CA VAL A 247 11.39 9.57 11.18
C VAL A 247 11.94 9.18 9.82
N GLY A 248 12.13 10.18 8.95
CA GLY A 248 12.63 9.93 7.59
C GLY A 248 12.86 11.20 6.81
N THR A 249 12.63 11.13 5.50
CA THR A 249 12.82 12.23 4.57
C THR A 249 11.49 12.86 4.20
N SER A 250 11.37 14.17 4.44
CA SER A 250 10.19 14.95 4.07
C SER A 250 9.98 14.95 2.56
N LEU A 251 8.82 14.48 2.11
CA LEU A 251 8.47 14.47 0.67
C LEU A 251 8.20 15.86 0.10
N THR A 252 7.94 16.86 0.95
CA THR A 252 7.67 18.24 0.52
C THR A 252 8.95 19.06 0.45
N THR A 253 9.84 18.92 1.44
CA THR A 253 11.05 19.74 1.57
C THR A 253 12.34 19.01 1.23
N GLY A 254 12.32 17.69 1.07
CA GLY A 254 13.51 16.86 0.85
C GLY A 254 14.41 16.71 2.08
N ARG A 255 14.06 17.32 3.21
CA ARG A 255 14.88 17.28 4.43
C ARG A 255 14.84 15.88 5.05
N ALA A 256 16.01 15.27 5.25
CA ALA A 256 16.18 13.99 5.94
C ALA A 256 16.22 14.17 7.48
N ASN A 257 16.08 13.06 8.21
CA ASN A 257 16.16 13.01 9.68
C ASN A 257 15.12 13.91 10.37
N VAL A 258 13.90 13.92 9.86
CA VAL A 258 12.79 14.70 10.43
C VAL A 258 11.56 13.83 10.66
N ILE A 259 10.70 14.28 11.56
CA ILE A 259 9.40 13.65 11.80
C ILE A 259 8.45 14.00 10.65
N THR A 260 7.98 12.98 9.95
CA THR A 260 7.04 13.11 8.83
C THR A 260 5.76 12.34 9.10
N TRP A 261 4.68 12.73 8.43
CA TRP A 261 3.51 11.86 8.32
C TRP A 261 3.94 10.50 7.77
N ASN A 262 3.32 9.44 8.27
CA ASN A 262 3.40 8.11 7.67
C ASN A 262 2.25 7.93 6.66
N ASP A 263 1.71 6.73 6.50
CA ASP A 263 0.66 6.40 5.51
C ASP A 263 -0.78 6.72 5.94
N ILE A 264 -0.98 7.51 7.00
CA ILE A 264 -2.32 7.92 7.47
C ILE A 264 -2.54 9.39 7.14
N HIS A 265 -3.39 9.64 6.15
CA HIS A 265 -3.70 11.00 5.71
C HIS A 265 -4.53 11.76 6.74
N HIS A 266 -4.12 13.02 6.96
CA HIS A 266 -4.80 13.97 7.83
C HIS A 266 -5.23 15.19 7.02
N LYS A 267 -6.35 15.80 7.41
CA LYS A 267 -6.75 17.12 6.91
C LYS A 267 -6.08 18.18 7.77
N THR A 268 -5.13 18.91 7.21
CA THR A 268 -4.32 19.91 7.92
C THR A 268 -4.78 21.34 7.65
N ASN A 269 -5.85 21.52 6.90
CA ASN A 269 -6.51 22.80 6.65
C ASN A 269 -8.03 22.62 6.80
N CYS A 270 -8.73 23.65 7.28
CA CYS A 270 -10.19 23.67 7.34
C CYS A 270 -10.83 24.07 6.00
N THR A 271 -10.05 24.59 5.06
CA THR A 271 -10.52 25.09 3.76
C THR A 271 -9.61 24.67 2.60
N GLY A 272 -10.05 24.87 1.36
CA GLY A 272 -9.23 24.66 0.16
C GLY A 272 -9.22 23.24 -0.42
N GLY A 273 -9.96 22.32 0.20
CA GLY A 273 -10.18 20.97 -0.32
C GLY A 273 -8.90 20.14 -0.49
N PRO A 274 -8.96 19.01 -1.23
CA PRO A 274 -7.87 18.02 -1.25
C PRO A 274 -6.51 18.55 -1.69
N GLN A 275 -6.47 19.66 -2.44
CA GLN A 275 -5.24 20.29 -2.92
C GLN A 275 -4.46 21.01 -1.82
N LEU A 276 -5.15 21.49 -0.77
CA LEU A 276 -4.56 22.14 0.40
C LEU A 276 -4.60 21.26 1.65
N CYS A 277 -4.82 19.95 1.45
CA CYS A 277 -5.08 19.02 2.53
C CYS A 277 -6.28 19.46 3.42
N GLY A 278 -7.26 20.16 2.84
CA GLY A 278 -8.61 20.40 3.37
C GLY A 278 -9.61 19.41 2.83
#